data_AF-Q21Q99-F1
#
_entry.id   AF-Q21Q99-F1
#
_cell.length_a   1.000
_cell.length_b   1.000
_cell.length_c   1.000
_cell.angle_alpha   90.00
_cell.angle_beta   90.00
_cell.angle_gamma   90.00
#
_symmetry.space_group_name_H-M   'P 1'
#
loop_
_entity.id
_entity.type
_entity.pdbx_description
1 polymer ?
#
loop_
_entity_poly.entity_id
_entity_poly.type
_entity_poly.pdbx_seq_one_letter_code
_entity_poly.pdbx_strand_id
1 'polypeptide(L)'
;MEISQTSSAAPLSRGPTLKIFLDANTGVAEVTRQEGVTTQANEAAVVSKDIAVLFPNCLQPAVDLDDHPVVSFAINDMAIYDPYLSSCGRFVVSPEQYQLTHEQAKALVGLNKAIAQAAEDALNAGCLAIQTFLGVTQGDLASVHFSGNQQRLIIEGIFRDYAMSEVNFAQPNGD
;
A
#
# COMPACT_ATOMS: atom_id res chain seq x y z
N MET A 1 56.15 10.26 -19.17
CA MET A 1 54.95 10.93 -18.68
C MET A 1 54.07 9.84 -18.09
N GLU A 2 54.30 9.57 -16.82
CA GLU A 2 53.52 8.61 -16.03
C GLU A 2 52.16 9.23 -15.73
N ILE A 3 51.09 8.48 -15.94
CA ILE A 3 49.76 8.85 -15.46
C ILE A 3 49.30 7.71 -14.56
N SER A 4 49.13 8.07 -13.29
CA SER A 4 48.81 7.21 -12.16
C SER A 4 47.47 6.47 -12.31
N GLN A 5 47.44 5.23 -11.83
CA GLN A 5 46.23 4.54 -11.42
C GLN A 5 45.58 5.26 -10.25
N THR A 6 44.25 5.39 -10.24
CA THR A 6 43.43 5.14 -9.04
C THR A 6 42.08 4.58 -9.47
N SER A 7 41.97 3.25 -9.39
CA SER A 7 40.69 2.55 -9.33
C SER A 7 40.09 2.81 -7.95
N SER A 8 38.99 3.57 -7.90
CA SER A 8 38.20 3.74 -6.68
C SER A 8 37.17 2.62 -6.61
N ALA A 9 37.57 1.49 -6.05
CA ALA A 9 36.64 0.45 -5.62
C ALA A 9 36.04 0.86 -4.26
N ALA A 10 34.72 1.08 -4.23
CA ALA A 10 33.98 1.33 -3.00
C ALA A 10 34.12 0.13 -2.03
N PRO A 11 34.27 0.35 -0.71
CA PRO A 11 34.37 -0.75 0.24
C PRO A 11 33.05 -1.53 0.32
N LEU A 12 33.15 -2.85 0.15
CA LEU A 12 32.07 -3.81 0.37
C LEU A 12 31.49 -3.60 1.78
N SER A 13 30.19 -3.27 1.84
CA SER A 13 29.41 -3.24 3.07
C SER A 13 29.52 -4.62 3.75
N ARG A 14 30.05 -4.64 4.99
CA ARG A 14 30.16 -5.86 5.79
C ARG A 14 28.75 -6.31 6.18
N GLY A 15 28.24 -7.35 5.54
CA GLY A 15 27.07 -8.09 5.99
C GLY A 15 27.31 -8.79 7.36
N PRO A 16 26.26 -9.31 8.00
CA PRO A 16 26.35 -9.88 9.33
C PRO A 16 27.30 -11.08 9.38
N THR A 17 28.28 -11.04 10.28
CA THR A 17 29.22 -12.13 10.51
C THR A 17 28.61 -13.15 11.49
N LEU A 18 28.34 -14.36 11.01
CA LEU A 18 28.01 -15.51 11.87
C LEU A 18 29.29 -16.03 12.53
N LYS A 19 29.30 -16.10 13.87
CA LYS A 19 30.32 -16.85 14.62
C LYS A 19 29.70 -18.15 15.12
N ILE A 20 30.26 -19.28 14.71
CA ILE A 20 29.87 -20.60 15.19
C ILE A 20 30.90 -21.01 16.24
N PHE A 21 30.46 -21.29 17.45
CA PHE A 21 31.29 -21.90 18.49
C PHE A 21 30.85 -23.36 18.66
N LEU A 22 31.80 -24.29 18.57
CA LEU A 22 31.59 -25.70 18.85
C LEU A 22 31.93 -25.95 20.32
N ASP A 23 30.94 -26.34 21.12
CA ASP A 23 31.17 -26.85 22.47
C ASP A 23 31.67 -28.30 22.39
N ALA A 24 32.92 -28.52 22.81
CA ALA A 24 33.59 -29.81 22.71
C ALA A 24 33.04 -30.89 23.66
N ASN A 25 32.14 -30.56 24.60
CA ASN A 25 31.61 -31.52 25.57
C ASN A 25 30.17 -31.95 25.31
N THR A 26 29.40 -31.23 24.48
CA THR A 26 27.99 -31.56 24.21
C THR A 26 27.67 -31.80 22.73
N GLY A 27 28.56 -31.39 21.81
CA GLY A 27 28.39 -31.62 20.37
C GLY A 27 27.23 -30.84 19.74
N VAL A 28 26.65 -29.86 20.43
CA VAL A 28 25.58 -28.99 19.92
C VAL A 28 26.19 -27.65 19.53
N ALA A 29 25.93 -27.20 18.30
CA ALA A 29 26.35 -25.88 17.83
C ALA A 29 25.31 -24.83 18.26
N GLU A 30 25.69 -23.92 19.15
CA GLU A 30 24.86 -22.74 19.44
C GLU A 30 25.15 -21.63 18.41
N VAL A 31 24.10 -21.21 17.71
CA VAL A 31 24.13 -20.11 16.75
C VAL A 31 23.52 -18.88 17.41
N THR A 32 24.35 -17.93 17.84
CA THR A 32 23.87 -16.65 18.36
C THR A 32 23.96 -15.58 17.28
N ARG A 33 22.80 -15.05 16.84
CA ARG A 33 22.74 -13.86 15.96
C ARG A 33 22.96 -12.60 16.79
N GLN A 34 23.99 -11.81 16.46
CA GLN A 34 24.03 -10.40 16.86
C GLN A 34 23.20 -9.60 15.86
N GLU A 35 22.05 -9.09 16.32
CA GLU A 35 21.22 -8.19 15.53
C GLU A 35 21.86 -6.80 15.50
N GLY A 36 22.50 -6.50 14.38
CA GLY A 36 22.69 -5.15 13.91
C GLY A 36 21.88 -4.97 12.63
N VAL A 37 21.25 -3.79 12.51
CA VAL A 37 20.72 -3.16 11.28
C VAL A 37 19.21 -3.35 11.02
N THR A 38 18.50 -2.28 11.39
CA THR A 38 17.32 -1.65 10.79
C THR A 38 16.25 -2.56 10.21
N THR A 39 15.23 -2.80 11.03
CA THR A 39 13.85 -2.90 10.54
C THR A 39 13.47 -1.56 9.90
N GLN A 40 13.58 -1.43 8.58
CA GLN A 40 12.62 -0.60 7.86
C GLN A 40 11.30 -1.36 7.97
N ALA A 41 10.61 -1.13 9.09
CA ALA A 41 9.22 -1.47 9.20
C ALA A 41 8.53 -0.74 8.06
N ASN A 42 7.92 -1.52 7.17
CA ASN A 42 6.95 -1.02 6.23
C ASN A 42 5.91 -0.30 7.09
N GLU A 43 5.92 1.03 7.04
CA GLU A 43 5.00 1.90 7.74
C GLU A 43 3.65 1.74 7.04
N ALA A 44 3.01 0.58 7.24
CA ALA A 44 1.57 0.48 7.14
C ALA A 44 1.07 1.46 8.19
N ALA A 45 0.85 2.70 7.73
CA ALA A 45 0.41 3.80 8.55
C ALA A 45 -0.73 3.27 9.41
N VAL A 46 -0.52 3.23 10.72
CA VAL A 46 -1.58 3.00 11.68
C VAL A 46 -2.50 4.19 11.49
N VAL A 47 -3.51 4.02 10.63
CA VAL A 47 -4.52 5.02 10.33
C VAL A 47 -5.25 5.23 11.65
N SER A 48 -4.98 6.35 12.31
CA SER A 48 -5.72 6.68 13.51
C SER A 48 -7.19 6.83 13.12
N LYS A 49 -8.06 6.54 14.09
CA LYS A 49 -9.52 6.72 14.00
C LYS A 49 -9.91 8.15 13.57
N ASP A 50 -8.95 9.07 13.54
CA ASP A 50 -9.10 10.47 13.14
C ASP A 50 -9.32 10.63 11.63
N ILE A 51 -8.84 9.75 10.76
CA ILE A 51 -9.01 9.97 9.30
C ILE A 51 -10.48 9.91 8.89
N ALA A 52 -11.27 9.03 9.49
CA ALA A 52 -12.69 8.91 9.16
C ALA A 52 -13.51 10.16 9.52
N VAL A 53 -13.07 10.92 10.54
CA VAL A 53 -13.72 12.19 10.93
C VAL A 53 -13.25 13.40 10.11
N LEU A 54 -12.17 13.26 9.32
CA LEU A 54 -11.70 14.35 8.46
C LEU A 54 -12.61 14.58 7.26
N PHE A 55 -13.42 13.60 6.85
CA PHE A 55 -14.22 13.70 5.64
C PHE A 55 -15.42 14.63 5.83
N PRO A 56 -15.47 15.80 5.16
CA PRO A 56 -16.46 16.83 5.43
C PRO A 56 -17.85 16.52 4.88
N ASN A 57 -17.93 15.62 3.89
CA ASN A 57 -19.14 15.23 3.19
C ASN A 57 -19.20 13.69 3.10
N CYS A 58 -20.40 13.15 2.87
CA CYS A 58 -20.56 11.72 2.60
C CYS A 58 -19.70 11.30 1.39
N LEU A 59 -18.93 10.24 1.60
CA LEU A 59 -18.16 9.61 0.54
C LEU A 59 -19.09 8.95 -0.48
N GLN A 60 -18.70 8.96 -1.75
CA GLN A 60 -19.47 8.38 -2.84
C GLN A 60 -18.62 7.42 -3.67
N PRO A 61 -19.22 6.35 -4.21
CA PRO A 61 -18.50 5.44 -5.09
C PRO A 61 -18.28 6.13 -6.45
N ALA A 62 -17.08 5.98 -7.01
CA ALA A 62 -16.72 6.46 -8.32
C ALA A 62 -15.78 5.48 -9.04
N VAL A 63 -15.37 5.85 -10.24
CA VAL A 63 -14.32 5.19 -11.04
C VAL A 63 -13.31 6.25 -11.48
N ASP A 64 -12.03 5.89 -11.50
CA ASP A 64 -10.99 6.78 -12.02
C ASP A 64 -10.85 6.67 -13.56
N LEU A 65 -9.77 7.23 -14.12
CA LEU A 65 -9.53 7.21 -15.57
C LEU A 65 -9.16 5.83 -16.12
N ASP A 66 -8.74 4.92 -15.25
CA ASP A 66 -8.28 3.57 -15.58
C ASP A 66 -9.34 2.51 -15.17
N ASP A 67 -10.59 2.94 -14.95
CA ASP A 67 -11.73 2.12 -14.50
C ASP A 67 -11.57 1.48 -13.11
N HIS A 68 -10.61 1.96 -12.29
CA HIS A 68 -10.46 1.48 -10.93
C HIS A 68 -11.56 2.02 -10.01
N PRO A 69 -12.20 1.16 -9.19
CA PRO A 69 -13.15 1.61 -8.19
C PRO A 69 -12.47 2.48 -7.14
N VAL A 70 -12.94 3.71 -7.00
CA VAL A 70 -12.41 4.68 -6.05
C VAL A 70 -13.52 5.32 -5.23
N VAL A 71 -13.12 5.93 -4.13
CA VAL A 71 -13.95 6.81 -3.32
C VAL A 71 -13.79 8.24 -3.81
N SER A 72 -14.88 9.01 -3.80
CA SER A 72 -14.93 10.41 -4.20
C SER A 72 -15.80 11.27 -3.27
N PHE A 73 -15.70 12.58 -3.44
CA PHE A 73 -16.70 13.55 -2.98
C PHE A 73 -17.51 14.07 -4.15
N ALA A 74 -18.81 14.32 -3.94
CA ALA A 74 -19.61 15.14 -4.85
C ALA A 74 -19.41 16.62 -4.53
N ILE A 75 -18.94 17.39 -5.52
CA ILE A 75 -18.90 18.85 -5.48
C ILE A 75 -19.46 19.36 -6.80
N ASN A 76 -20.55 20.13 -6.73
CA ASN A 76 -21.24 20.68 -7.91
C ASN A 76 -21.54 19.59 -8.97
N ASP A 77 -22.11 18.46 -8.52
CA ASP A 77 -22.43 17.28 -9.34
C ASP A 77 -21.21 16.59 -10.01
N MET A 78 -19.98 16.95 -9.62
CA MET A 78 -18.76 16.29 -10.06
C MET A 78 -18.19 15.39 -8.96
N ALA A 79 -17.84 14.16 -9.32
CA ALA A 79 -17.09 13.26 -8.46
C ALA A 79 -15.60 13.62 -8.47
N ILE A 80 -15.06 14.00 -7.31
CA ILE A 80 -13.65 14.32 -7.11
C ILE A 80 -13.01 13.21 -6.29
N TYR A 81 -12.19 12.38 -6.94
CA TYR A 81 -11.44 11.27 -6.31
C TYR A 81 -9.94 11.57 -6.15
N ASP A 82 -9.40 12.54 -6.90
CA ASP A 82 -8.08 13.13 -6.68
C ASP A 82 -8.20 14.68 -6.61
N PRO A 83 -8.22 15.26 -5.40
CA PRO A 83 -8.33 16.72 -5.23
C PRO A 83 -7.11 17.53 -5.67
N TYR A 84 -6.01 16.88 -6.05
CA TYR A 84 -4.83 17.55 -6.61
C TYR A 84 -4.87 17.61 -8.14
N LEU A 85 -5.90 17.04 -8.75
CA LEU A 85 -6.16 17.10 -10.18
C LEU A 85 -7.49 17.81 -10.46
N SER A 86 -7.55 18.49 -11.61
CA SER A 86 -8.78 19.09 -12.11
C SER A 86 -9.87 18.03 -12.26
N SER A 87 -11.15 18.42 -12.35
CA SER A 87 -12.25 17.44 -12.43
C SER A 87 -12.19 16.56 -13.68
N CYS A 88 -11.47 17.00 -14.71
CA CYS A 88 -11.15 16.21 -15.90
C CYS A 88 -9.86 15.37 -15.80
N GLY A 89 -9.20 15.33 -14.63
CA GLY A 89 -8.01 14.52 -14.32
C GLY A 89 -6.70 14.97 -15.00
N ARG A 90 -6.64 16.16 -15.61
CA ARG A 90 -5.54 16.55 -16.51
C ARG A 90 -4.61 17.64 -15.98
N PHE A 91 -5.10 18.53 -15.15
CA PHE A 91 -4.34 19.68 -14.68
C PHE A 91 -4.12 19.58 -13.18
N VAL A 92 -2.90 19.90 -12.72
CA VAL A 92 -2.63 20.01 -11.29
C VAL A 92 -3.38 21.22 -10.74
N VAL A 93 -4.14 21.01 -9.67
CA VAL A 93 -4.90 22.05 -8.98
C VAL A 93 -4.67 21.95 -7.47
N SER A 94 -5.04 23.00 -6.76
CA SER A 94 -5.01 23.02 -5.30
C SER A 94 -6.33 22.44 -4.75
N PRO A 95 -6.31 21.65 -3.66
CA PRO A 95 -7.53 21.12 -3.03
C PRO A 95 -8.57 22.18 -2.64
N GLU A 96 -8.13 23.41 -2.38
CA GLU A 96 -8.99 24.54 -2.04
C GLU A 96 -9.98 24.90 -3.16
N GLN A 97 -9.67 24.57 -4.43
CA GLN A 97 -10.61 24.69 -5.55
C GLN A 97 -11.87 23.84 -5.33
N TYR A 98 -11.73 22.76 -4.58
CA TYR A 98 -12.77 21.82 -4.18
C TYR A 98 -13.26 22.07 -2.75
N GLN A 99 -12.90 23.20 -2.13
CA GLN A 99 -13.27 23.52 -0.76
C GLN A 99 -12.78 22.45 0.25
N LEU A 100 -11.69 21.75 -0.09
CA LEU A 100 -11.04 20.77 0.77
C LEU A 100 -9.76 21.36 1.36
N THR A 101 -9.47 21.01 2.61
CA THR A 101 -8.14 21.25 3.18
C THR A 101 -7.14 20.25 2.60
N HIS A 102 -5.85 20.59 2.67
CA HIS A 102 -4.78 19.67 2.28
C HIS A 102 -4.81 18.36 3.08
N GLU A 103 -5.21 18.39 4.34
CA GLU A 103 -5.35 17.19 5.17
C GLU A 103 -6.48 16.28 4.67
N GLN A 104 -7.62 16.87 4.31
CA GLN A 104 -8.76 16.15 3.74
C GLN A 104 -8.43 15.53 2.38
N ALA A 105 -7.72 16.28 1.53
CA ALA A 105 -7.26 15.77 0.25
C ALA A 105 -6.28 14.61 0.42
N LYS A 106 -5.32 14.74 1.34
CA LYS A 106 -4.38 13.66 1.66
C LYS A 106 -5.08 12.44 2.24
N ALA A 107 -6.10 12.63 3.08
CA ALA A 107 -6.93 11.56 3.62
C ALA A 107 -7.66 10.79 2.50
N LEU A 108 -8.27 11.49 1.54
CA LEU A 108 -8.97 10.84 0.41
C LEU A 108 -8.01 10.04 -0.46
N VAL A 109 -6.88 10.64 -0.86
CA VAL A 109 -5.85 9.95 -1.67
C VAL A 109 -5.27 8.76 -0.90
N GLY A 110 -5.06 8.92 0.41
CA GLY A 110 -4.60 7.84 1.29
C GLY A 110 -5.59 6.68 1.37
N LEU A 111 -6.89 6.98 1.48
CA LEU A 111 -7.95 5.98 1.51
C LEU A 111 -8.02 5.19 0.19
N ASN A 112 -7.98 5.86 -0.95
CA ASN A 112 -7.99 5.20 -2.26
C ASN A 112 -6.76 4.29 -2.46
N LYS A 113 -5.59 4.72 -2.00
CA LYS A 113 -4.39 3.86 -1.99
C LYS A 113 -4.53 2.66 -1.07
N ALA A 114 -5.12 2.84 0.12
CA ALA A 114 -5.36 1.75 1.05
C ALA A 114 -6.34 0.71 0.50
N ILE A 115 -7.38 1.13 -0.22
CA ILE A 115 -8.34 0.24 -0.88
C ILE A 115 -7.64 -0.61 -1.96
N ALA A 116 -6.86 0.03 -2.84
CA ALA A 116 -6.11 -0.68 -3.88
C ALA A 116 -5.12 -1.68 -3.27
N GLN A 117 -4.41 -1.28 -2.21
CA GLN A 117 -3.47 -2.17 -1.51
C GLN A 117 -4.19 -3.34 -0.81
N ALA A 118 -5.35 -3.11 -0.19
CA ALA A 118 -6.12 -4.16 0.46
C ALA A 118 -6.58 -5.24 -0.53
N ALA A 119 -6.96 -4.84 -1.74
CA ALA A 119 -7.32 -5.77 -2.81
C ALA A 119 -6.12 -6.63 -3.26
N GLU A 120 -4.94 -6.01 -3.43
CA GLU A 120 -3.69 -6.72 -3.73
C GLU A 120 -3.32 -7.70 -2.63
N ASP A 121 -3.40 -7.28 -1.36
CA ASP A 121 -3.09 -8.12 -0.21
C ASP A 121 -4.03 -9.33 -0.13
N ALA A 122 -5.33 -9.12 -0.38
CA ALA A 122 -6.32 -10.19 -0.41
C ALA A 122 -6.09 -11.20 -1.56
N LEU A 123 -5.78 -10.69 -2.76
CA LEU A 123 -5.44 -11.52 -3.91
C LEU A 123 -4.19 -12.35 -3.65
N ASN A 124 -3.13 -11.72 -3.13
CA ASN A 124 -1.88 -12.39 -2.80
C ASN A 124 -2.06 -13.47 -1.73
N ALA A 125 -2.81 -13.16 -0.67
CA ALA A 125 -3.12 -14.13 0.38
C ALA A 125 -3.94 -15.32 -0.15
N GLY A 126 -4.95 -15.06 -0.98
CA GLY A 126 -5.77 -16.11 -1.62
C GLY A 126 -4.95 -17.00 -2.56
N CYS A 127 -4.08 -16.41 -3.39
CA CYS A 127 -3.19 -17.14 -4.28
C CYS A 127 -2.24 -18.04 -3.50
N LEU A 128 -1.59 -17.50 -2.46
CA LEU A 128 -0.65 -18.25 -1.63
C LEU A 128 -1.31 -19.45 -0.95
N ALA A 129 -2.53 -19.28 -0.43
CA ALA A 129 -3.28 -20.36 0.21
C ALA A 129 -3.54 -21.52 -0.76
N ILE A 130 -3.99 -21.22 -1.97
CA ILE A 130 -4.25 -22.23 -3.02
C ILE A 130 -2.95 -22.89 -3.48
N GLN A 131 -1.90 -22.11 -3.74
CA GLN A 131 -0.59 -22.62 -4.17
C GLN A 131 0.01 -23.56 -3.12
N THR A 132 -0.06 -23.18 -1.84
CA THR A 132 0.40 -24.01 -0.71
C THR A 132 -0.36 -25.32 -0.68
N PHE A 133 -1.69 -25.29 -0.81
CA PHE A 133 -2.51 -26.50 -0.82
C PHE A 133 -2.20 -27.43 -2.00
N LEU A 134 -1.92 -26.86 -3.17
CA LEU A 134 -1.59 -27.63 -4.39
C LEU A 134 -0.11 -28.02 -4.49
N GLY A 135 0.75 -27.59 -3.56
CA GLY A 135 2.19 -27.81 -3.64
C GLY A 135 2.88 -27.04 -4.78
N VAL A 136 2.26 -25.96 -5.27
CA VAL A 136 2.81 -25.09 -6.31
C VAL A 136 3.77 -24.09 -5.65
N THR A 137 5.01 -24.03 -6.13
CA THR A 137 6.06 -23.14 -5.58
C THR A 137 6.31 -21.89 -6.42
N GLN A 138 5.65 -21.76 -7.57
CA GLN A 138 5.83 -20.68 -8.53
C GLN A 138 4.57 -19.79 -8.61
N GLY A 139 4.78 -18.47 -8.62
CA GLY A 139 3.69 -17.47 -8.60
C GLY A 139 3.22 -16.99 -9.98
N ASP A 140 3.82 -17.48 -11.06
CA ASP A 140 3.70 -16.87 -12.39
C ASP A 140 2.25 -16.87 -12.92
N LEU A 141 1.49 -17.93 -12.62
CA LEU A 141 0.08 -18.04 -13.01
C LEU A 141 -0.84 -17.05 -12.28
N ALA A 142 -0.52 -16.66 -11.05
CA ALA A 142 -1.32 -15.68 -10.32
C ALA A 142 -1.25 -14.31 -11.01
N SER A 143 -0.05 -13.91 -11.42
CA SER A 143 0.15 -12.68 -12.19
C SER A 143 -0.63 -12.71 -13.51
N VAL A 144 -0.54 -13.80 -14.28
CA VAL A 144 -1.29 -13.93 -15.54
C VAL A 144 -2.80 -13.92 -15.33
N HIS A 145 -3.28 -14.50 -14.23
CA HIS A 145 -4.72 -14.60 -13.97
C HIS A 145 -5.34 -13.28 -13.50
N PHE A 146 -4.61 -12.50 -12.70
CA PHE A 146 -5.13 -11.26 -12.10
C PHE A 146 -4.62 -9.97 -12.75
N SER A 147 -3.58 -10.03 -13.59
CA SER A 147 -3.09 -8.85 -14.33
C SER A 147 -4.14 -8.37 -15.35
N GLY A 148 -4.56 -7.11 -15.20
CA GLY A 148 -5.52 -6.46 -16.11
C GLY A 148 -6.95 -7.02 -16.09
N ASN A 149 -7.32 -7.82 -15.08
CA ASN A 149 -8.56 -8.59 -15.11
C ASN A 149 -9.69 -7.93 -14.29
N GLN A 150 -10.93 -8.03 -14.78
CA GLN A 150 -12.11 -7.46 -14.12
C GLN A 150 -12.32 -7.96 -12.68
N GLN A 151 -11.82 -9.16 -12.35
CA GLN A 151 -11.93 -9.74 -11.01
C GLN A 151 -11.16 -8.93 -9.97
N ARG A 152 -10.03 -8.34 -10.35
CA ARG A 152 -9.29 -7.41 -9.48
C ARG A 152 -10.15 -6.20 -9.16
N LEU A 153 -10.76 -5.59 -10.18
CA LEU A 153 -11.66 -4.44 -10.02
C LEU A 153 -12.87 -4.80 -9.14
N ILE A 154 -13.40 -6.03 -9.24
CA ILE A 154 -14.47 -6.48 -8.35
C ILE A 154 -14.02 -6.50 -6.88
N ILE A 155 -12.81 -7.01 -6.60
CA ILE A 155 -12.27 -7.07 -5.24
C ILE A 155 -11.99 -5.67 -4.70
N GLU A 156 -11.40 -4.79 -5.51
CA GLU A 156 -11.22 -3.38 -5.16
C GLU A 156 -12.56 -2.70 -4.83
N GLY A 157 -13.62 -2.97 -5.61
CA GLY A 157 -14.97 -2.47 -5.36
C GLY A 157 -15.55 -2.95 -4.03
N ILE A 158 -15.33 -4.21 -3.65
CA ILE A 158 -15.74 -4.74 -2.34
C ILE A 158 -15.04 -4.00 -1.19
N PHE A 159 -13.72 -3.78 -1.30
CA PHE A 159 -12.97 -3.05 -0.29
C PHE A 159 -13.34 -1.57 -0.23
N ARG A 160 -13.66 -0.94 -1.37
CA ARG A 160 -14.20 0.43 -1.42
C ARG A 160 -15.50 0.54 -0.61
N ASP A 161 -16.45 -0.35 -0.88
CA ASP A 161 -17.77 -0.31 -0.23
C ASP A 161 -17.66 -0.58 1.28
N TYR A 162 -16.76 -1.48 1.67
CA TYR A 162 -16.42 -1.70 3.08
C TYR A 162 -15.79 -0.45 3.73
N ALA A 163 -14.79 0.15 3.09
CA ALA A 163 -14.12 1.35 3.59
C ALA A 163 -15.09 2.53 3.77
N MET A 164 -16.01 2.73 2.82
CA MET A 164 -17.07 3.72 2.95
C MET A 164 -18.03 3.43 4.11
N SER A 165 -18.37 2.16 4.33
CA SER A 165 -19.22 1.75 5.46
C SER A 165 -18.57 2.04 6.80
N GLU A 166 -17.26 1.77 6.93
CA GLU A 166 -16.48 2.08 8.13
C GLU A 166 -16.39 3.59 8.39
N VAL A 167 -16.17 4.38 7.34
CA VAL A 167 -16.19 5.85 7.47
C VAL A 167 -17.55 6.34 7.93
N ASN A 168 -18.63 5.89 7.28
CA ASN A 168 -19.99 6.28 7.64
C ASN A 168 -20.33 5.91 9.09
N PHE A 169 -19.91 4.73 9.56
CA PHE A 169 -20.09 4.30 10.93
C PHE A 169 -19.33 5.18 11.94
N ALA A 170 -18.16 5.70 11.56
CA ALA A 170 -17.34 6.53 12.42
C ALA A 170 -17.78 8.01 12.47
N GLN A 171 -18.59 8.49 11.52
CA GLN A 171 -19.06 9.88 11.51
C GLN A 171 -20.20 10.08 12.54
N PRO A 172 -20.14 11.14 13.37
CA PRO A 172 -21.05 11.31 14.52
C PRO A 172 -22.52 11.65 14.17
N ASN A 173 -22.93 11.65 12.90
CA ASN A 173 -24.31 11.96 12.49
C ASN A 173 -24.79 10.99 11.39
N GLY A 174 -25.12 9.77 11.78
CA GLY A 174 -25.75 8.76 10.95
C GLY A 174 -27.13 8.33 11.48
N ASP A 175 -27.92 9.29 11.99
CA ASP A 175 -29.38 9.24 12.19
C ASP A 175 -29.95 10.67 12.13
#